data_AF-A0A7S3PG90-F1
#
_entry.id   AF-A0A7S3PG90-F1
#
_cell.length_a   1.000
_cell.length_b   1.000
_cell.length_c   1.000
_cell.angle_alpha   90.00
_cell.angle_beta   90.00
_cell.angle_gamma   90.00
#
_symmetry.space_group_name_H-M   'P 1'
#
loop_
_entity.id
_entity.type
_entity.pdbx_description
1 polymer ?
#
loop_
_entity_poly.entity_id
_entity_poly.type
_entity_poly.pdbx_seq_one_letter_code
_entity_poly.pdbx_strand_id
1 'polypeptide(L)'
;GHRRLVQQLTLTDMAFGEVGDIGRLLHRSKVLLGKDWSLWNWAIIDEIVSGPLRNPSAFLEIMKTKFLKRLLGFYRISGTGQFISLQWKPDYVPFTNIVSTLLSVLLQSQQGVQLLRNDRRGKIHTQIVHYLKTELEQPDTKSALHNDSTSGAASRNTVLVSGGIGTVGERILTPQACMNTMATDVFVMMGVYTSFPNGLELMTELDLFQVLTELSMRPDKDYITRLVLTHLDYANSNSCRDWFHSTVINENVSVEVRLFSLSLLRSITRCQYAQENAKVIAWVLECIVMVLAADEKRMESAALSLLFESAHYPCYLEELISVYRLEPFIKNGKLLGNPLLRLLLVKYLESSAGVELLQHEGWIQDALDPDNGWAFPDIFEYTLKGE
;
A
#
# COMPACT_ATOMS: atom_id res chain seq x y z
N GLY A 1 -4.40 -0.67 14.36
CA GLY A 1 -5.35 -0.73 13.23
C GLY A 1 -4.68 -1.27 11.99
N HIS A 2 -4.14 -2.49 12.08
CA HIS A 2 -3.54 -3.19 10.95
C HIS A 2 -4.66 -3.75 10.08
N ARG A 3 -5.00 -3.02 9.02
CA ARG A 3 -5.88 -3.56 7.97
C ARG A 3 -5.14 -4.76 7.41
N ARG A 4 -5.77 -5.92 7.60
CA ARG A 4 -5.30 -7.23 7.15
C ARG A 4 -4.72 -7.04 5.76
N LEU A 5 -3.47 -7.46 5.61
CA LEU A 5 -2.93 -7.93 4.35
C LEU A 5 -4.08 -8.54 3.57
N VAL A 6 -4.19 -8.21 2.30
CA VAL A 6 -4.92 -9.01 1.33
C VAL A 6 -4.24 -10.39 1.37
N GLN A 7 -4.53 -11.16 2.42
CA GLN A 7 -4.23 -12.56 2.51
C GLN A 7 -4.90 -13.09 1.27
N GLN A 8 -4.09 -13.60 0.36
CA GLN A 8 -4.55 -14.46 -0.71
C GLN A 8 -5.52 -15.42 -0.06
N LEU A 9 -6.82 -15.19 -0.29
CA LEU A 9 -7.87 -16.15 0.02
C LEU A 9 -7.76 -17.26 -1.01
N THR A 10 -6.63 -17.98 -1.02
CA THR A 10 -6.50 -19.34 -1.52
C THR A 10 -7.19 -20.26 -0.52
N LEU A 11 -8.48 -19.99 -0.29
CA LEU A 11 -9.38 -20.97 0.29
C LEU A 11 -9.62 -22.02 -0.79
N THR A 12 -9.10 -23.21 -0.50
CA THR A 12 -9.25 -24.49 -1.21
C THR A 12 -10.57 -24.64 -1.96
N ASP A 13 -10.47 -25.16 -3.19
CA ASP A 13 -11.51 -25.45 -4.19
C ASP A 13 -12.69 -26.36 -3.76
N MET A 14 -12.96 -26.55 -2.47
CA MET A 14 -13.93 -27.52 -1.98
C MET A 14 -15.08 -26.86 -1.21
N ALA A 15 -15.98 -26.18 -1.95
CA ALA A 15 -17.42 -26.05 -1.64
C ALA A 15 -18.12 -25.16 -2.68
N PHE A 16 -18.08 -25.50 -3.96
CA PHE A 16 -18.92 -24.80 -4.95
C PHE A 16 -20.33 -25.40 -4.90
N GLY A 17 -21.29 -24.65 -4.37
CA GLY A 17 -22.71 -25.02 -4.38
C GLY A 17 -23.20 -25.32 -5.80
N GLU A 18 -24.11 -26.28 -5.92
CA GLU A 18 -24.65 -26.74 -7.19
C GLU A 18 -25.22 -25.59 -8.05
N VAL A 19 -24.96 -25.66 -9.36
CA VAL A 19 -25.38 -24.69 -10.38
C VAL A 19 -26.89 -24.40 -10.36
N GLY A 20 -27.71 -25.33 -9.85
CA GLY A 20 -29.16 -25.18 -9.70
C GLY A 20 -29.63 -24.09 -8.71
N ASP A 21 -28.78 -23.64 -7.77
CA ASP A 21 -29.17 -22.62 -6.76
C ASP A 21 -28.92 -21.17 -7.23
N ILE A 22 -28.23 -20.94 -8.37
CA ILE A 22 -27.84 -19.59 -8.82
C ILE A 22 -29.06 -18.69 -9.02
N GLY A 23 -30.10 -19.19 -9.68
CA GLY A 23 -31.33 -18.42 -9.92
C GLY A 23 -32.03 -18.00 -8.61
N ARG A 24 -32.05 -18.90 -7.61
CA ARG A 24 -32.63 -18.63 -6.29
C ARG A 24 -31.78 -17.63 -5.52
N LEU A 25 -30.45 -17.75 -5.53
CA LEU A 25 -29.53 -16.79 -4.92
C LEU A 25 -29.67 -15.40 -5.56
N LEU A 26 -29.68 -15.32 -6.89
CA LEU A 26 -29.87 -14.05 -7.62
C LEU A 26 -31.20 -13.38 -7.26
N HIS A 27 -32.28 -14.15 -7.13
CA HIS A 27 -33.57 -13.63 -6.67
C HIS A 27 -33.49 -13.14 -5.20
N ARG A 28 -32.96 -13.95 -4.29
CA ARG A 28 -32.80 -13.63 -2.85
C ARG A 28 -31.89 -12.44 -2.59
N SER A 29 -30.92 -12.18 -3.48
CA SER A 29 -30.03 -11.01 -3.41
C SER A 29 -30.79 -9.69 -3.56
N LYS A 30 -31.97 -9.71 -4.19
CA LYS A 30 -32.79 -8.55 -4.56
C LYS A 30 -32.09 -7.55 -5.51
N VAL A 31 -30.85 -7.82 -5.93
CA VAL A 31 -30.08 -6.96 -6.87
C VAL A 31 -30.81 -6.80 -8.19
N LEU A 32 -31.47 -7.85 -8.68
CA LEU A 32 -32.19 -7.83 -9.96
C LEU A 32 -33.59 -7.17 -9.86
N LEU A 33 -34.15 -7.02 -8.65
CA LEU A 33 -35.47 -6.42 -8.43
C LEU A 33 -35.45 -4.89 -8.58
N GLY A 34 -34.42 -4.22 -8.05
CA GLY A 34 -34.32 -2.77 -8.07
C GLY A 34 -32.87 -2.26 -8.09
N LYS A 35 -32.70 -0.96 -8.33
CA LYS A 35 -31.39 -0.29 -8.25
C LYS A 35 -31.08 0.26 -6.84
N ASP A 36 -32.08 0.30 -5.97
CA ASP A 36 -31.92 0.76 -4.59
C ASP A 36 -31.10 -0.27 -3.80
N TRP A 37 -29.85 0.09 -3.53
CA TRP A 37 -28.87 -0.76 -2.86
C TRP A 37 -29.21 -1.01 -1.39
N SER A 38 -30.02 -0.15 -0.77
CA SER A 38 -30.46 -0.30 0.62
C SER A 38 -31.41 -1.48 0.79
N LEU A 39 -32.09 -1.88 -0.30
CA LEU A 39 -33.02 -3.01 -0.33
C LEU A 39 -32.34 -4.34 -0.71
N TRP A 40 -31.05 -4.31 -1.09
CA TRP A 40 -30.31 -5.50 -1.48
C TRP A 40 -29.95 -6.35 -0.26
N ASN A 41 -29.89 -7.67 -0.45
CA ASN A 41 -29.42 -8.58 0.58
C ASN A 41 -27.91 -8.80 0.44
N TRP A 42 -27.13 -7.98 1.14
CA TRP A 42 -25.67 -7.98 1.09
C TRP A 42 -25.01 -9.27 1.56
N ALA A 43 -25.62 -10.01 2.48
CA ALA A 43 -25.12 -11.32 2.89
C ALA A 43 -25.20 -12.35 1.73
N ILE A 44 -26.29 -12.32 0.97
CA ILE A 44 -26.43 -13.18 -0.22
C ILE A 44 -25.54 -12.70 -1.37
N ILE A 45 -25.29 -11.38 -1.48
CA ILE A 45 -24.32 -10.86 -2.45
C ILE A 45 -22.92 -11.39 -2.12
N ASP A 46 -22.52 -11.36 -0.86
CA ASP A 46 -21.24 -11.90 -0.41
C ASP A 46 -21.13 -13.40 -0.68
N GLU A 47 -22.20 -14.16 -0.42
CA GLU A 47 -22.28 -15.60 -0.77
C GLU A 47 -22.09 -15.83 -2.27
N ILE A 48 -22.79 -15.07 -3.13
CA ILE A 48 -22.66 -15.16 -4.60
C ILE A 48 -21.24 -14.83 -5.05
N VAL A 49 -20.63 -13.80 -4.48
CA VAL A 49 -19.30 -13.31 -4.87
C VAL A 49 -18.18 -14.25 -4.40
N SER A 50 -18.30 -14.80 -3.20
CA SER A 50 -17.31 -15.69 -2.60
C SER A 50 -17.43 -17.14 -3.08
N GLY A 51 -18.61 -17.57 -3.53
CA GLY A 51 -18.87 -18.92 -4.02
C GLY A 51 -19.14 -18.95 -5.53
N PRO A 52 -20.41 -18.87 -5.98
CA PRO A 52 -20.82 -19.04 -7.38
C PRO A 52 -19.99 -18.27 -8.42
N LEU A 53 -19.58 -17.02 -8.17
CA LEU A 53 -18.78 -16.27 -9.15
C LEU A 53 -17.39 -16.86 -9.41
N ARG A 54 -16.85 -17.67 -8.51
CA ARG A 54 -15.56 -18.36 -8.70
C ARG A 54 -15.68 -19.59 -9.60
N ASN A 55 -16.89 -20.12 -9.79
CA ASN A 55 -17.12 -21.23 -10.71
C ASN A 55 -17.28 -20.70 -12.15
N PRO A 56 -16.48 -21.15 -13.14
CA PRO A 56 -16.51 -20.60 -14.50
C PRO A 56 -17.88 -20.69 -15.20
N SER A 57 -18.62 -21.79 -15.02
CA SER A 57 -19.93 -21.99 -15.64
C SER A 57 -20.97 -21.04 -15.03
N ALA A 58 -21.01 -20.99 -13.69
CA ALA A 58 -21.88 -20.08 -12.95
C ALA A 58 -21.58 -18.62 -13.25
N PHE A 59 -20.29 -18.27 -13.38
CA PHE A 59 -19.85 -16.93 -13.75
C PHE A 59 -20.44 -16.48 -15.09
N LEU A 60 -20.37 -17.34 -16.12
CA LEU A 60 -20.95 -17.06 -17.44
C LEU A 60 -22.48 -16.89 -17.40
N GLU A 61 -23.18 -17.65 -16.56
CA GLU A 61 -24.62 -17.47 -16.36
C GLU A 61 -24.95 -16.14 -15.68
N ILE A 62 -24.24 -15.80 -14.60
CA ILE A 62 -24.46 -14.55 -13.87
C ILE A 62 -24.13 -13.33 -14.76
N MET A 63 -23.10 -13.42 -15.60
CA MET A 63 -22.74 -12.38 -16.58
C MET A 63 -23.84 -12.06 -17.59
N LYS A 64 -24.71 -13.03 -17.93
CA LYS A 64 -25.87 -12.78 -18.82
C LYS A 64 -26.93 -11.89 -18.16
N THR A 65 -26.91 -11.79 -16.83
CA THR A 65 -27.86 -10.98 -16.06
C THR A 65 -27.38 -9.54 -15.83
N LYS A 66 -28.23 -8.71 -15.20
CA LYS A 66 -27.84 -7.36 -14.78
C LYS A 66 -27.11 -7.33 -13.43
N PHE A 67 -26.86 -8.47 -12.78
CA PHE A 67 -26.33 -8.54 -11.42
C PHE A 67 -24.99 -7.82 -11.29
N LEU A 68 -23.97 -8.26 -12.02
CA LEU A 68 -22.62 -7.66 -11.99
C LEU A 68 -22.66 -6.18 -12.40
N LYS A 69 -23.44 -5.83 -13.43
CA LYS A 69 -23.59 -4.45 -13.90
C LYS A 69 -24.25 -3.54 -12.86
N ARG A 70 -25.13 -4.05 -12.00
CA ARG A 70 -25.73 -3.26 -10.91
C ARG A 70 -24.76 -3.11 -9.75
N LEU A 71 -24.09 -4.21 -9.37
CA LEU A 71 -23.11 -4.22 -8.29
C LEU A 71 -21.89 -3.31 -8.60
N LEU A 72 -21.31 -3.42 -9.80
CA LEU A 72 -20.26 -2.51 -10.27
C LEU A 72 -20.77 -1.06 -10.39
N GLY A 73 -22.05 -0.87 -10.71
CA GLY A 73 -22.68 0.45 -10.70
C GLY A 73 -22.69 1.11 -9.32
N PHE A 74 -22.89 0.34 -8.25
CA PHE A 74 -22.84 0.81 -6.88
C PHE A 74 -21.42 1.21 -6.45
N TYR A 75 -20.42 0.40 -6.81
CA TYR A 75 -19.00 0.62 -6.50
C TYR A 75 -18.28 1.59 -7.43
N ARG A 76 -18.94 2.04 -8.50
CA ARG A 76 -18.35 2.95 -9.48
C ARG A 76 -17.83 4.22 -8.80
N ILE A 77 -16.63 4.63 -9.15
CA ILE A 77 -16.03 5.87 -8.66
C ILE A 77 -16.45 6.97 -9.65
N SER A 78 -17.64 7.54 -9.42
CA SER A 78 -18.20 8.65 -10.20
C SER A 78 -19.37 9.23 -9.42
N GLY A 79 -19.87 10.42 -9.80
CA GLY A 79 -21.09 10.99 -9.20
C GLY A 79 -22.38 10.15 -9.38
N THR A 80 -22.33 9.03 -10.12
CA THR A 80 -23.43 8.05 -10.20
C THR A 80 -23.23 6.81 -9.33
N GLY A 81 -22.03 6.65 -8.78
CA GLY A 81 -21.75 5.65 -7.75
C GLY A 81 -22.37 6.06 -6.42
N GLN A 82 -22.46 5.12 -5.50
CA GLN A 82 -23.05 5.36 -4.18
C GLN A 82 -22.07 5.01 -3.06
N PHE A 83 -21.26 3.96 -3.23
CA PHE A 83 -20.42 3.44 -2.15
C PHE A 83 -19.47 4.47 -1.56
N ILE A 84 -18.63 5.07 -2.40
CA ILE A 84 -17.57 6.01 -2.00
C ILE A 84 -18.11 7.33 -1.37
N SER A 85 -19.36 7.69 -1.63
CA SER A 85 -20.01 8.88 -1.07
C SER A 85 -20.74 8.60 0.24
N LEU A 86 -20.85 7.33 0.65
CA LEU A 86 -21.39 6.98 1.97
C LEU A 86 -20.48 7.53 3.06
N GLN A 87 -21.09 8.14 4.09
CA GLN A 87 -20.37 8.51 5.30
C GLN A 87 -19.75 7.25 5.92
N TRP A 88 -18.49 7.36 6.35
CA TRP A 88 -17.75 6.25 6.90
C TRP A 88 -18.46 5.73 8.16
N LYS A 89 -18.77 4.43 8.14
CA LYS A 89 -19.36 3.71 9.28
C LYS A 89 -18.82 2.28 9.30
N PRO A 90 -18.59 1.69 10.48
CA PRO A 90 -18.22 0.28 10.60
C PRO A 90 -19.16 -0.66 9.84
N ASP A 91 -20.45 -0.34 9.80
CA ASP A 91 -21.49 -1.13 9.11
C ASP A 91 -21.29 -1.25 7.59
N TYR A 92 -20.48 -0.36 6.98
CA TYR A 92 -20.18 -0.39 5.55
C TYR A 92 -18.86 -1.11 5.22
N VAL A 93 -18.07 -1.48 6.21
CA VAL A 93 -16.83 -2.27 6.02
C VAL A 93 -17.09 -3.62 5.32
N PRO A 94 -18.19 -4.35 5.57
CA PRO A 94 -18.51 -5.54 4.78
C PRO A 94 -18.60 -5.29 3.27
N PHE A 95 -19.02 -4.10 2.84
CA PHE A 95 -19.09 -3.76 1.41
C PHE A 95 -17.68 -3.62 0.80
N THR A 96 -16.71 -3.14 1.58
CA THR A 96 -15.29 -3.16 1.19
C THR A 96 -14.81 -4.58 0.89
N ASN A 97 -15.16 -5.56 1.73
CA ASN A 97 -14.75 -6.95 1.51
C ASN A 97 -15.38 -7.55 0.25
N ILE A 98 -16.66 -7.21 0.00
CA ILE A 98 -17.39 -7.66 -1.20
C ILE A 98 -16.76 -7.09 -2.46
N VAL A 99 -16.42 -5.79 -2.51
CA VAL A 99 -15.77 -5.22 -3.71
C VAL A 99 -14.36 -5.79 -3.92
N SER A 100 -13.59 -6.01 -2.86
CA SER A 100 -12.27 -6.62 -2.97
C SER A 100 -12.35 -8.04 -3.52
N THR A 101 -13.29 -8.85 -3.02
CA THR A 101 -13.51 -10.21 -3.51
C THR A 101 -14.04 -10.21 -4.94
N LEU A 102 -15.00 -9.34 -5.26
CA LEU A 102 -15.56 -9.19 -6.61
C LEU A 102 -14.47 -8.85 -7.62
N LEU A 103 -13.67 -7.82 -7.34
CA LEU A 103 -12.58 -7.41 -8.23
C LEU A 103 -11.53 -8.52 -8.37
N SER A 104 -11.19 -9.20 -7.27
CA SER A 104 -10.26 -10.34 -7.30
C SER A 104 -10.75 -11.45 -8.23
N VAL A 105 -12.04 -11.83 -8.16
CA VAL A 105 -12.63 -12.85 -9.03
C VAL A 105 -12.68 -12.41 -10.49
N LEU A 106 -13.04 -11.14 -10.74
CA LEU A 106 -13.08 -10.60 -12.10
C LEU A 106 -11.69 -10.54 -12.74
N LEU A 107 -10.65 -10.19 -11.98
CA LEU A 107 -9.27 -10.07 -12.47
C LEU A 107 -8.62 -11.43 -12.74
N GLN A 108 -9.13 -12.52 -12.17
CA GLN A 108 -8.64 -13.87 -12.41
C GLN A 108 -9.21 -14.53 -13.68
N SER A 109 -10.26 -13.97 -14.29
CA SER A 109 -10.88 -14.52 -15.50
C SER A 109 -10.80 -13.57 -16.69
N GLN A 110 -10.56 -14.09 -17.88
CA GLN A 110 -10.49 -13.29 -19.11
C GLN A 110 -11.81 -12.54 -19.38
N GLN A 111 -12.94 -13.19 -19.15
CA GLN A 111 -14.27 -12.58 -19.32
C GLN A 111 -14.52 -11.47 -18.29
N GLY A 112 -14.04 -11.64 -17.05
CA GLY A 112 -14.08 -10.60 -16.02
C GLY A 112 -13.21 -9.40 -16.36
N VAL A 113 -12.00 -9.61 -16.86
CA VAL A 113 -11.12 -8.54 -17.35
C VAL A 113 -11.78 -7.77 -18.49
N GLN A 114 -12.41 -8.45 -19.45
CA GLN A 114 -13.15 -7.80 -20.54
C GLN A 114 -14.35 -6.98 -20.02
N LEU A 115 -15.04 -7.46 -18.97
CA LEU A 115 -16.10 -6.69 -18.31
C LEU A 115 -15.54 -5.41 -17.69
N LEU A 116 -14.41 -5.49 -16.99
CA LEU A 116 -13.75 -4.33 -16.37
C LEU A 116 -13.23 -3.34 -17.43
N ARG A 117 -12.69 -3.83 -18.55
CA ARG A 117 -12.13 -3.01 -19.65
C ARG A 117 -13.22 -2.33 -20.48
N ASN A 118 -14.33 -3.02 -20.77
CA ASN A 118 -15.30 -2.53 -21.76
C ASN A 118 -16.60 -1.97 -21.17
N ASP A 119 -17.09 -2.48 -20.05
CA ASP A 119 -18.36 -2.00 -19.47
C ASP A 119 -18.15 -0.66 -18.77
N ARG A 120 -19.00 0.33 -19.11
CA ARG A 120 -18.94 1.68 -18.52
C ARG A 120 -18.91 1.69 -16.98
N ARG A 121 -19.54 0.71 -16.34
CA ARG A 121 -19.61 0.56 -14.88
C ARG A 121 -18.43 -0.25 -14.32
N GLY A 122 -17.83 -1.11 -15.14
CA GLY A 122 -16.67 -1.93 -14.80
C GLY A 122 -15.32 -1.20 -14.90
N LYS A 123 -15.27 -0.03 -15.56
CA LYS A 123 -14.08 0.83 -15.70
C LYS A 123 -13.63 1.51 -14.40
N ILE A 124 -13.57 0.76 -13.29
CA ILE A 124 -13.15 1.24 -11.98
C ILE A 124 -11.68 1.64 -12.03
N HIS A 125 -10.79 0.80 -12.60
CA HIS A 125 -9.37 1.15 -12.82
C HIS A 125 -9.18 2.50 -13.54
N THR A 126 -9.92 2.74 -14.64
CA THR A 126 -9.88 4.03 -15.36
C THR A 126 -10.30 5.19 -14.48
N GLN A 127 -11.32 4.99 -13.64
CA GLN A 127 -11.82 6.03 -12.74
C GLN A 127 -10.83 6.31 -11.60
N ILE A 128 -10.21 5.28 -11.02
CA ILE A 128 -9.15 5.42 -10.01
C ILE A 128 -8.06 6.35 -10.54
N VAL A 129 -7.49 6.03 -11.70
CA VAL A 129 -6.40 6.81 -12.29
C VAL A 129 -6.88 8.21 -12.69
N HIS A 130 -8.10 8.34 -13.21
CA HIS A 130 -8.68 9.65 -13.54
C HIS A 130 -8.73 10.57 -12.32
N TYR A 131 -9.23 10.11 -11.18
CA TYR A 131 -9.31 10.94 -9.98
C TYR A 131 -7.94 11.25 -9.36
N LEU A 132 -6.96 10.36 -9.49
CA LEU A 132 -5.57 10.67 -9.13
C LEU A 132 -4.98 11.78 -10.02
N LYS A 133 -5.20 11.71 -11.35
CA LYS A 133 -4.78 12.77 -12.29
C LYS A 133 -5.48 14.10 -11.98
N THR A 134 -6.78 14.08 -11.67
CA THR A 134 -7.51 15.29 -11.26
C THR A 134 -6.96 15.91 -9.97
N GLU A 135 -6.48 15.10 -9.02
CA GLU A 135 -5.81 15.60 -7.82
C GLU A 135 -4.48 16.28 -8.13
N LEU A 136 -3.73 15.74 -9.09
CA LEU A 136 -2.48 16.31 -9.57
C LEU A 136 -2.69 17.66 -10.28
N GLU A 137 -3.78 17.82 -11.01
CA GLU A 137 -4.11 19.09 -11.70
C GLU A 137 -4.55 20.21 -10.75
N GLN A 138 -4.85 19.90 -9.48
CA GLN A 138 -5.25 20.95 -8.52
C GLN A 138 -4.08 21.89 -8.20
N PRO A 139 -4.33 23.22 -8.11
CA PRO A 139 -3.31 24.16 -7.71
C PRO A 139 -2.88 23.91 -6.25
N ASP A 140 -1.61 24.18 -5.96
CA ASP A 140 -1.06 24.06 -4.61
C ASP A 140 -1.88 24.89 -3.63
N THR A 141 -2.35 24.24 -2.56
CA THR A 141 -3.18 24.91 -1.54
C THR A 141 -2.43 26.06 -0.85
N LYS A 142 -1.08 26.04 -0.89
CA LYS A 142 -0.21 27.10 -0.36
C LYS A 142 -0.15 28.34 -1.26
N SER A 143 -0.25 28.19 -2.59
CA SER A 143 -0.25 29.31 -3.54
C SER A 143 -1.55 30.12 -3.50
N ALA A 144 -2.65 29.51 -3.03
CA ALA A 144 -3.93 30.19 -2.86
C ALA A 144 -3.98 31.16 -1.67
N LEU A 145 -3.08 31.01 -0.68
CA LEU A 145 -3.07 31.84 0.54
C LEU A 145 -2.27 33.14 0.38
N HIS A 146 -1.54 33.34 -0.72
CA HIS A 146 -0.69 34.53 -0.91
C HIS A 146 -1.22 35.56 -1.91
N ASN A 147 -2.37 35.33 -2.54
CA ASN A 147 -2.90 36.21 -3.59
C ASN A 147 -4.29 36.81 -3.33
N ASP A 148 -4.78 36.81 -2.09
CA ASP A 148 -6.09 37.41 -1.79
C ASP A 148 -5.99 38.52 -0.75
N SER A 149 -5.54 39.69 -1.21
CA SER A 149 -5.76 40.97 -0.52
C SER A 149 -6.50 41.99 -1.38
N THR A 150 -6.92 41.63 -2.60
CA THR A 150 -7.68 42.52 -3.48
C THR A 150 -8.38 41.72 -4.58
N SER A 151 -9.55 41.17 -4.28
CA SER A 151 -10.78 41.33 -5.09
C SER A 151 -11.83 40.32 -4.66
N GLY A 152 -12.96 40.82 -4.16
CA GLY A 152 -14.13 39.98 -3.87
C GLY A 152 -14.68 39.36 -5.14
N ALA A 153 -14.46 38.05 -5.33
CA ALA A 153 -15.24 37.21 -6.22
C ALA A 153 -15.08 35.72 -5.86
N ALA A 154 -16.07 35.21 -5.12
CA ALA A 154 -16.50 33.80 -5.08
C ALA A 154 -15.41 32.70 -4.97
N SER A 155 -14.97 32.46 -3.74
CA SER A 155 -14.49 31.14 -3.32
C SER A 155 -15.61 30.11 -3.50
N ARG A 156 -15.55 29.35 -4.61
CA ARG A 156 -16.43 28.19 -4.85
C ARG A 156 -15.95 27.00 -4.03
N ASN A 157 -16.13 27.09 -2.72
CA ASN A 157 -16.24 25.93 -1.85
C ASN A 157 -17.72 25.47 -1.87
N THR A 158 -18.12 24.77 -2.93
CA THR A 158 -19.42 24.08 -2.93
C THR A 158 -19.33 22.82 -2.10
N VAL A 159 -19.52 22.98 -0.78
CA VAL A 159 -20.14 21.96 0.05
C VAL A 159 -21.60 21.86 -0.42
N LEU A 160 -21.90 20.88 -1.27
CA LEU A 160 -23.28 20.49 -1.58
C LEU A 160 -23.59 19.18 -0.87
N VAL A 161 -24.02 19.31 0.38
CA VAL A 161 -24.99 18.38 0.96
C VAL A 161 -26.35 18.79 0.41
N SER A 162 -26.77 18.24 -0.72
CA SER A 162 -28.18 17.98 -1.08
C SER A 162 -28.25 17.28 -2.43
N GLY A 163 -29.14 16.30 -2.55
CA GLY A 163 -29.22 15.37 -3.68
C GLY A 163 -29.46 16.02 -5.05
N GLY A 164 -28.77 15.51 -6.07
CA GLY A 164 -29.02 15.84 -7.47
C GLY A 164 -27.81 15.58 -8.36
N ILE A 165 -27.87 14.48 -9.12
CA ILE A 165 -27.24 14.19 -10.42
C ILE A 165 -25.90 14.91 -10.72
N GLY A 166 -24.83 14.10 -10.71
CA GLY A 166 -23.45 14.52 -10.87
C GLY A 166 -23.15 15.46 -12.05
N THR A 167 -22.34 16.45 -11.75
CA THR A 167 -21.67 17.33 -12.70
C THR A 167 -20.19 16.95 -12.83
N VAL A 168 -19.65 17.20 -14.01
CA VAL A 168 -18.22 17.11 -14.31
C VAL A 168 -17.47 18.07 -13.37
N GLY A 169 -16.59 17.54 -12.51
CA GLY A 169 -15.77 18.33 -11.58
C GLY A 169 -15.85 17.94 -10.09
N GLU A 170 -16.56 16.88 -9.71
CA GLU A 170 -16.64 16.46 -8.30
C GLU A 170 -15.29 15.89 -7.82
N ARG A 171 -14.64 16.59 -6.88
CA ARG A 171 -13.35 16.17 -6.30
C ARG A 171 -13.59 15.13 -5.19
N ILE A 172 -13.45 13.84 -5.51
CA ILE A 172 -13.81 12.72 -4.62
C ILE A 172 -12.70 12.39 -3.61
N LEU A 173 -11.44 12.67 -3.94
CA LEU A 173 -10.28 12.29 -3.13
C LEU A 173 -9.76 13.42 -2.23
N THR A 174 -10.61 14.38 -1.86
CA THR A 174 -10.20 15.43 -0.89
C THR A 174 -9.77 14.82 0.45
N PRO A 175 -8.90 15.50 1.23
CA PRO A 175 -8.57 15.03 2.58
C PRO A 175 -9.81 14.78 3.44
N GLN A 176 -10.80 15.68 3.36
CA GLN A 176 -12.05 15.56 4.12
C GLN A 176 -12.89 14.35 3.66
N ALA A 177 -12.98 14.08 2.36
CA ALA A 177 -13.69 12.91 1.86
C ALA A 177 -12.99 11.62 2.30
N CYS A 178 -11.66 11.56 2.17
CA CYS A 178 -10.86 10.43 2.65
C CYS A 178 -10.94 10.24 4.18
N MET A 179 -11.32 11.25 4.96
CA MET A 179 -11.47 11.08 6.41
C MET A 179 -12.90 10.67 6.82
N ASN A 180 -13.91 11.16 6.11
CA ASN A 180 -15.30 11.08 6.57
C ASN A 180 -16.21 10.17 5.74
N THR A 181 -15.77 9.74 4.57
CA THR A 181 -16.57 8.87 3.68
C THR A 181 -15.82 7.57 3.36
N MET A 182 -16.49 6.65 2.68
CA MET A 182 -15.87 5.44 2.12
C MET A 182 -14.96 5.73 0.91
N ALA A 183 -14.57 7.00 0.66
CA ALA A 183 -13.67 7.35 -0.43
C ALA A 183 -12.28 6.71 -0.29
N THR A 184 -11.85 6.38 0.94
CA THR A 184 -10.58 5.66 1.14
C THR A 184 -10.54 4.29 0.48
N ASP A 185 -11.70 3.68 0.26
CA ASP A 185 -11.79 2.35 -0.34
C ASP A 185 -11.46 2.36 -1.84
N VAL A 186 -11.31 3.54 -2.45
CA VAL A 186 -10.66 3.70 -3.75
C VAL A 186 -9.24 3.12 -3.72
N PHE A 187 -8.49 3.34 -2.63
CA PHE A 187 -7.14 2.80 -2.47
C PHE A 187 -7.15 1.31 -2.17
N VAL A 188 -8.18 0.79 -1.48
CA VAL A 188 -8.39 -0.65 -1.32
C VAL A 188 -8.60 -1.32 -2.67
N MET A 189 -9.48 -0.76 -3.52
CA MET A 189 -9.70 -1.28 -4.87
C MET A 189 -8.41 -1.21 -5.72
N MET A 190 -7.64 -0.12 -5.63
CA MET A 190 -6.33 0.00 -6.29
C MET A 190 -5.34 -1.09 -5.83
N GLY A 191 -5.30 -1.36 -4.52
CA GLY A 191 -4.51 -2.45 -3.94
C GLY A 191 -4.87 -3.80 -4.56
N VAL A 192 -6.16 -4.09 -4.70
CA VAL A 192 -6.63 -5.31 -5.36
C VAL A 192 -6.18 -5.35 -6.81
N TYR A 193 -6.39 -4.29 -7.60
CA TYR A 193 -5.94 -4.26 -9.00
C TYR A 193 -4.43 -4.52 -9.14
N THR A 194 -3.61 -3.89 -8.31
CA THR A 194 -2.14 -4.03 -8.37
C THR A 194 -1.62 -5.37 -7.84
N SER A 195 -2.45 -6.15 -7.14
CA SER A 195 -2.14 -7.50 -6.65
C SER A 195 -2.32 -8.60 -7.71
N PHE A 196 -3.07 -8.34 -8.78
CA PHE A 196 -3.33 -9.34 -9.84
C PHE A 196 -2.62 -8.94 -11.15
N PRO A 197 -1.99 -9.88 -11.89
CA PRO A 197 -1.28 -9.56 -13.14
C PRO A 197 -2.13 -8.81 -14.17
N ASN A 198 -3.36 -9.29 -14.43
CA ASN A 198 -4.28 -8.63 -15.36
C ASN A 198 -4.72 -7.24 -14.86
N GLY A 199 -4.81 -7.05 -13.54
CA GLY A 199 -5.16 -5.76 -12.96
C GLY A 199 -4.01 -4.77 -13.02
N LEU A 200 -2.79 -5.25 -12.82
CA LEU A 200 -1.56 -4.47 -12.95
C LEU A 200 -1.36 -4.01 -14.39
N GLU A 201 -1.63 -4.87 -15.39
CA GLU A 201 -1.63 -4.50 -16.82
C GLU A 201 -2.59 -3.33 -17.07
N LEU A 202 -3.87 -3.46 -16.67
CA LEU A 202 -4.89 -2.41 -16.83
C LEU A 202 -4.50 -1.07 -16.17
N MET A 203 -3.79 -1.12 -15.04
CA MET A 203 -3.32 0.09 -14.34
C MET A 203 -2.09 0.70 -15.00
N THR A 204 -1.19 -0.13 -15.52
CA THR A 204 0.04 0.30 -16.20
C THR A 204 -0.26 0.95 -17.54
N GLU A 205 -1.25 0.43 -18.29
CA GLU A 205 -1.78 1.05 -19.52
C GLU A 205 -2.29 2.50 -19.32
N LEU A 206 -2.56 2.90 -18.08
CA LEU A 206 -3.04 4.23 -17.71
C LEU A 206 -1.97 5.10 -17.05
N ASP A 207 -0.73 4.63 -17.02
CA ASP A 207 0.44 5.27 -16.40
C ASP A 207 0.31 5.46 -14.88
N LEU A 208 -0.35 4.52 -14.17
CA LEU A 208 -0.59 4.65 -12.73
C LEU A 208 0.68 5.03 -11.96
N PHE A 209 1.79 4.31 -12.14
CA PHE A 209 3.02 4.54 -11.37
C PHE A 209 3.70 5.87 -11.69
N GLN A 210 3.54 6.39 -12.92
CA GLN A 210 3.99 7.73 -13.25
C GLN A 210 3.17 8.78 -12.47
N VAL A 211 1.83 8.66 -12.51
CA VAL A 211 0.93 9.55 -11.75
C VAL A 211 1.23 9.52 -10.26
N LEU A 212 1.46 8.33 -9.70
CA LEU A 212 1.80 8.16 -8.30
C LEU A 212 3.17 8.78 -7.94
N THR A 213 4.14 8.73 -8.86
CA THR A 213 5.45 9.36 -8.69
C THR A 213 5.33 10.89 -8.71
N GLU A 214 4.52 11.45 -9.61
CA GLU A 214 4.27 12.89 -9.66
C GLU A 214 3.51 13.38 -8.41
N LEU A 215 2.55 12.58 -7.92
CA LEU A 215 1.84 12.87 -6.67
C LEU A 215 2.75 12.81 -5.44
N SER A 216 3.72 11.88 -5.40
CA SER A 216 4.60 11.74 -4.23
C SER A 216 5.57 12.91 -4.06
N MET A 217 5.87 13.63 -5.15
CA MET A 217 6.70 14.83 -5.12
C MET A 217 5.94 16.11 -4.70
N ARG A 218 4.63 16.01 -4.42
CA ARG A 218 3.80 17.16 -4.03
C ARG A 218 3.45 17.14 -2.54
N PRO A 219 4.05 18.02 -1.70
CA PRO A 219 3.83 18.02 -0.26
C PRO A 219 2.37 18.25 0.18
N ASP A 220 1.57 18.98 -0.61
CA ASP A 220 0.14 19.19 -0.34
C ASP A 220 -0.71 17.93 -0.61
N LYS A 221 -0.13 16.93 -1.28
CA LYS A 221 -0.73 15.63 -1.62
C LYS A 221 -0.17 14.46 -0.83
N ASP A 222 0.68 14.72 0.19
CA ASP A 222 1.27 13.69 1.05
C ASP A 222 0.24 12.69 1.61
N TYR A 223 -0.99 13.15 1.90
CA TYR A 223 -2.07 12.28 2.37
C TYR A 223 -2.44 11.18 1.36
N ILE A 224 -2.45 11.49 0.06
CA ILE A 224 -2.68 10.51 -1.01
C ILE A 224 -1.53 9.52 -1.04
N THR A 225 -0.29 10.01 -1.03
CA THR A 225 0.90 9.16 -1.07
C THR A 225 0.91 8.17 0.09
N ARG A 226 0.58 8.61 1.31
CA ARG A 226 0.45 7.73 2.49
C ARG A 226 -0.68 6.71 2.34
N LEU A 227 -1.81 7.10 1.77
CA LEU A 227 -2.92 6.18 1.50
C LEU A 227 -2.51 5.13 0.47
N VAL A 228 -1.83 5.51 -0.61
CA VAL A 228 -1.32 4.55 -1.61
C VAL A 228 -0.30 3.61 -0.97
N LEU A 229 0.69 4.14 -0.25
CA LEU A 229 1.71 3.34 0.44
C LEU A 229 1.10 2.27 1.36
N THR A 230 -0.04 2.55 2.00
CA THR A 230 -0.66 1.58 2.92
C THR A 230 -1.55 0.53 2.26
N HIS A 231 -1.83 0.63 0.95
CA HIS A 231 -2.79 -0.24 0.28
C HIS A 231 -2.22 -1.05 -0.90
N LEU A 232 -1.01 -0.78 -1.38
CA LEU A 232 -0.39 -1.57 -2.45
C LEU A 232 0.10 -2.95 -1.96
N ASP A 233 0.18 -3.92 -2.89
CA ASP A 233 0.70 -5.26 -2.61
C ASP A 233 2.22 -5.35 -2.82
N TYR A 234 2.96 -5.26 -1.71
CA TYR A 234 4.41 -5.43 -1.70
C TYR A 234 4.88 -6.89 -1.66
N ALA A 235 3.98 -7.86 -1.48
CA ALA A 235 4.35 -9.27 -1.45
C ALA A 235 4.58 -9.80 -2.87
N ASN A 236 3.68 -9.51 -3.80
CA ASN A 236 3.71 -10.11 -5.14
C ASN A 236 4.09 -9.13 -6.25
N SER A 237 3.84 -7.82 -6.09
CA SER A 237 3.99 -6.84 -7.19
C SER A 237 5.36 -6.17 -7.19
N ASN A 238 6.19 -6.48 -8.19
CA ASN A 238 7.46 -5.78 -8.42
C ASN A 238 7.25 -4.28 -8.63
N SER A 239 6.30 -3.89 -9.49
CA SER A 239 6.05 -2.46 -9.79
C SER A 239 5.63 -1.67 -8.55
N CYS A 240 4.90 -2.28 -7.61
CA CYS A 240 4.59 -1.63 -6.33
C CYS A 240 5.83 -1.44 -5.46
N ARG A 241 6.72 -2.44 -5.41
CA ARG A 241 8.01 -2.36 -4.72
C ARG A 241 8.95 -1.33 -5.35
N ASP A 242 9.00 -1.26 -6.67
CA ASP A 242 9.82 -0.30 -7.42
C ASP A 242 9.35 1.14 -7.16
N TRP A 243 8.03 1.38 -7.19
CA TRP A 243 7.47 2.69 -6.85
C TRP A 243 7.65 3.07 -5.38
N PHE A 244 7.53 2.10 -4.46
CA PHE A 244 7.83 2.35 -3.06
C PHE A 244 9.30 2.74 -2.88
N HIS A 245 10.21 1.98 -3.49
CA HIS A 245 11.64 2.24 -3.43
C HIS A 245 11.95 3.65 -3.96
N SER A 246 11.42 4.01 -5.13
CA SER A 246 11.58 5.36 -5.69
C SER A 246 11.04 6.45 -4.76
N THR A 247 9.93 6.20 -4.07
CA THR A 247 9.34 7.13 -3.09
C THR A 247 10.22 7.32 -1.85
N VAL A 248 10.89 6.26 -1.39
CA VAL A 248 11.77 6.32 -0.20
C VAL A 248 13.10 7.00 -0.47
N ILE A 249 13.67 6.81 -1.66
CA ILE A 249 15.01 7.33 -1.98
C ILE A 249 14.97 8.76 -2.53
N ASN A 250 13.88 9.15 -3.21
CA ASN A 250 13.81 10.42 -3.93
C ASN A 250 13.76 11.63 -2.98
N GLU A 251 14.75 12.51 -3.09
CA GLU A 251 14.90 13.71 -2.25
C GLU A 251 13.81 14.76 -2.49
N ASN A 252 13.13 14.73 -3.64
CA ASN A 252 12.00 15.61 -3.93
C ASN A 252 10.72 15.20 -3.18
N VAL A 253 10.67 13.98 -2.63
CA VAL A 253 9.56 13.53 -1.78
C VAL A 253 9.76 14.07 -0.36
N SER A 254 8.67 14.50 0.28
CA SER A 254 8.74 15.08 1.62
C SER A 254 9.40 14.10 2.62
N VAL A 255 10.27 14.62 3.49
CA VAL A 255 10.94 13.81 4.53
C VAL A 255 9.92 13.07 5.39
N GLU A 256 8.77 13.68 5.67
CA GLU A 256 7.71 13.08 6.48
C GLU A 256 7.04 11.86 5.79
N VAL A 257 6.91 11.87 4.46
CA VAL A 257 6.42 10.69 3.71
C VAL A 257 7.50 9.62 3.67
N ARG A 258 8.76 10.00 3.45
CA ARG A 258 9.88 9.05 3.43
C ARG A 258 10.07 8.35 4.78
N LEU A 259 9.99 9.08 5.90
CA LEU A 259 10.00 8.51 7.26
C LEU A 259 8.80 7.59 7.52
N PHE A 260 7.63 7.95 7.01
CA PHE A 260 6.45 7.10 7.10
C PHE A 260 6.60 5.79 6.32
N SER A 261 7.20 5.84 5.14
CA SER A 261 7.55 4.64 4.37
C SER A 261 8.51 3.75 5.15
N LEU A 262 9.53 4.29 5.83
CA LEU A 262 10.39 3.48 6.71
C LEU A 262 9.61 2.84 7.87
N SER A 263 8.65 3.56 8.47
CA SER A 263 7.76 2.97 9.48
C SER A 263 6.88 1.85 8.92
N LEU A 264 6.51 1.93 7.64
CA LEU A 264 5.79 0.88 6.96
C LEU A 264 6.69 -0.33 6.68
N LEU A 265 7.94 -0.12 6.22
CA LEU A 265 8.93 -1.20 6.11
C LEU A 265 9.13 -1.91 7.44
N ARG A 266 9.23 -1.16 8.56
CA ARG A 266 9.29 -1.73 9.91
C ARG A 266 8.09 -2.63 10.24
N SER A 267 6.91 -2.28 9.75
CA SER A 267 5.72 -3.11 9.95
C SER A 267 5.78 -4.37 9.08
N ILE A 268 6.32 -4.26 7.86
CA ILE A 268 6.50 -5.38 6.92
C ILE A 268 7.54 -6.38 7.45
N THR A 269 8.68 -5.94 7.98
CA THR A 269 9.73 -6.83 8.51
C THR A 269 9.25 -7.74 9.63
N ARG A 270 8.26 -7.29 10.41
CA ARG A 270 7.63 -8.06 11.49
C ARG A 270 6.66 -9.13 11.01
N CYS A 271 6.27 -9.10 9.73
CA CYS A 271 5.28 -10.02 9.19
C CYS A 271 5.94 -11.33 8.72
N GLN A 272 5.32 -12.46 9.09
CA GLN A 272 5.80 -13.79 8.70
C GLN A 272 5.94 -13.96 7.17
N TYR A 273 4.96 -13.50 6.39
CA TYR A 273 5.01 -13.60 4.93
C TYR A 273 6.22 -12.87 4.31
N ALA A 274 6.70 -11.80 4.95
CA ALA A 274 7.87 -11.06 4.48
C ALA A 274 9.15 -11.80 4.83
N GLN A 275 9.23 -12.35 6.05
CA GLN A 275 10.35 -13.14 6.55
C GLN A 275 10.56 -14.47 5.79
N GLU A 276 9.51 -14.99 5.14
CA GLU A 276 9.57 -16.22 4.34
C GLU A 276 9.76 -15.95 2.83
N ASN A 277 9.81 -14.67 2.41
CA ASN A 277 9.88 -14.30 1.00
C ASN A 277 11.20 -13.58 0.69
N ALA A 278 12.15 -14.31 0.12
CA ALA A 278 13.48 -13.79 -0.24
C ALA A 278 13.44 -12.52 -1.09
N LYS A 279 12.48 -12.39 -2.01
CA LYS A 279 12.34 -11.18 -2.85
C LYS A 279 11.94 -9.96 -2.03
N VAL A 280 11.09 -10.15 -1.02
CA VAL A 280 10.68 -9.08 -0.10
C VAL A 280 11.82 -8.73 0.84
N ILE A 281 12.55 -9.71 1.36
CA ILE A 281 13.72 -9.49 2.22
C ILE A 281 14.75 -8.62 1.49
N ALA A 282 15.17 -9.03 0.29
CA ALA A 282 16.13 -8.28 -0.52
C ALA A 282 15.64 -6.84 -0.76
N TRP A 283 14.41 -6.67 -1.25
CA TRP A 283 13.85 -5.34 -1.49
C TRP A 283 13.80 -4.44 -0.24
N VAL A 284 13.42 -4.99 0.92
CA VAL A 284 13.38 -4.22 2.17
C VAL A 284 14.79 -3.74 2.53
N LEU A 285 15.78 -4.65 2.49
CA LEU A 285 17.16 -4.31 2.81
C LEU A 285 17.76 -3.31 1.81
N GLU A 286 17.47 -3.47 0.51
CA GLU A 286 17.84 -2.50 -0.52
C GLU A 286 17.32 -1.09 -0.18
N CYS A 287 16.02 -0.97 0.14
CA CYS A 287 15.44 0.31 0.53
C CYS A 287 16.15 0.94 1.74
N ILE A 288 16.46 0.15 2.77
CA ILE A 288 17.09 0.65 4.00
C ILE A 288 18.53 1.08 3.73
N VAL A 289 19.32 0.25 3.04
CA VAL A 289 20.73 0.50 2.74
C VAL A 289 20.89 1.71 1.82
N MET A 290 20.01 1.87 0.82
CA MET A 290 20.02 3.05 -0.04
C MET A 290 19.73 4.34 0.73
N VAL A 291 18.88 4.29 1.76
CA VAL A 291 18.65 5.45 2.64
C VAL A 291 19.86 5.77 3.50
N LEU A 292 20.61 4.77 3.98
CA LEU A 292 21.83 5.00 4.75
C LEU A 292 22.91 5.73 3.94
N ALA A 293 22.92 5.56 2.62
CA ALA A 293 23.84 6.26 1.74
C ALA A 293 23.47 7.75 1.52
N ALA A 294 22.25 8.17 1.85
CA ALA A 294 21.77 9.54 1.64
C ALA A 294 22.22 10.51 2.75
N ASP A 295 22.21 11.82 2.48
CA ASP A 295 22.71 12.86 3.40
C ASP A 295 21.63 13.52 4.28
N GLU A 296 20.61 12.75 4.71
CA GLU A 296 19.52 13.24 5.56
C GLU A 296 19.55 12.54 6.93
N LYS A 297 20.04 13.23 7.97
CA LYS A 297 20.30 12.65 9.29
C LYS A 297 19.08 11.98 9.94
N ARG A 298 17.87 12.53 9.76
CA ARG A 298 16.64 11.92 10.33
C ARG A 298 16.32 10.59 9.67
N MET A 299 16.50 10.53 8.35
CA MET A 299 16.30 9.32 7.57
C MET A 299 17.37 8.27 7.90
N GLU A 300 18.64 8.68 8.02
CA GLU A 300 19.76 7.82 8.43
C GLU A 300 19.49 7.18 9.80
N SER A 301 19.12 7.98 10.80
CA SER A 301 18.81 7.48 12.14
C SER A 301 17.62 6.50 12.15
N ALA A 302 16.57 6.80 11.37
CA ALA A 302 15.41 5.92 11.27
C ALA A 302 15.75 4.60 10.55
N ALA A 303 16.55 4.66 9.49
CA ALA A 303 17.02 3.51 8.73
C ALA A 303 17.93 2.61 9.58
N LEU A 304 18.89 3.16 10.33
CA LEU A 304 19.73 2.38 11.24
C LEU A 304 18.92 1.69 12.34
N SER A 305 17.96 2.40 12.93
CA SER A 305 17.06 1.84 13.93
C SER A 305 16.23 0.68 13.36
N LEU A 306 15.71 0.82 12.12
CA LEU A 306 15.00 -0.25 11.43
C LEU A 306 15.94 -1.42 11.09
N LEU A 307 17.14 -1.15 10.58
CA LEU A 307 18.08 -2.20 10.22
C LEU A 307 18.48 -3.04 11.44
N PHE A 308 18.78 -2.37 12.56
CA PHE A 308 19.09 -3.02 13.83
C PHE A 308 17.93 -3.90 14.32
N GLU A 309 16.69 -3.41 14.26
CA GLU A 309 15.52 -4.23 14.59
C GLU A 309 15.40 -5.43 13.65
N SER A 310 15.53 -5.21 12.34
CA SER A 310 15.39 -6.29 11.34
C SER A 310 16.45 -7.38 11.49
N ALA A 311 17.66 -7.04 11.92
CA ALA A 311 18.76 -7.98 12.15
C ALA A 311 18.50 -8.96 13.32
N HIS A 312 17.43 -8.77 14.10
CA HIS A 312 16.98 -9.77 15.09
C HIS A 312 16.26 -10.95 14.44
N TYR A 313 15.82 -10.81 13.19
CA TYR A 313 15.24 -11.89 12.41
C TYR A 313 16.35 -12.57 11.57
N PRO A 314 16.57 -13.89 11.71
CA PRO A 314 17.69 -14.58 11.06
C PRO A 314 17.74 -14.39 9.54
N CYS A 315 16.59 -14.43 8.85
CA CYS A 315 16.53 -14.28 7.41
C CYS A 315 17.04 -12.91 6.91
N TYR A 316 16.80 -11.84 7.68
CA TYR A 316 17.32 -10.51 7.36
C TYR A 316 18.80 -10.38 7.71
N LEU A 317 19.25 -10.96 8.84
CA LEU A 317 20.66 -10.95 9.24
C LEU A 317 21.54 -11.69 8.21
N GLU A 318 21.11 -12.87 7.77
CA GLU A 318 21.82 -13.68 6.78
C GLU A 318 21.95 -12.95 5.44
N GLU A 319 20.86 -12.37 4.92
CA GLU A 319 20.86 -11.61 3.67
C GLU A 319 21.73 -10.34 3.78
N LEU A 320 21.66 -9.65 4.92
CA LEU A 320 22.44 -8.44 5.18
C LEU A 320 23.96 -8.71 5.20
N ILE A 321 24.39 -9.82 5.82
CA ILE A 321 25.80 -10.23 5.89
C ILE A 321 26.28 -10.72 4.51
N SER A 322 25.47 -11.50 3.80
CA SER A 322 25.90 -12.16 2.57
C SER A 322 25.93 -11.23 1.35
N VAL A 323 24.92 -10.37 1.20
CA VAL A 323 24.70 -9.55 0.00
C VAL A 323 25.10 -8.10 0.20
N TYR A 324 24.51 -7.43 1.19
CA TYR A 324 24.63 -5.97 1.31
C TYR A 324 25.92 -5.50 1.96
N ARG A 325 26.53 -6.33 2.81
CA ARG A 325 27.88 -6.17 3.37
C ARG A 325 28.20 -4.70 3.65
N LEU A 326 27.73 -4.18 4.78
CA LEU A 326 27.85 -2.76 5.18
C LEU A 326 29.31 -2.21 5.27
N GLU A 327 30.29 -2.90 4.71
CA GLU A 327 31.70 -2.54 4.52
C GLU A 327 31.91 -1.05 4.18
N PRO A 328 31.18 -0.42 3.22
CA PRO A 328 31.39 0.99 2.91
C PRO A 328 31.13 1.89 4.11
N PHE A 329 30.16 1.53 4.96
CA PHE A 329 29.80 2.30 6.15
C PHE A 329 30.75 2.03 7.32
N ILE A 330 31.33 0.83 7.39
CA ILE A 330 32.35 0.45 8.37
C ILE A 330 33.64 1.23 8.09
N LYS A 331 34.12 1.20 6.83
CA LYS A 331 35.39 1.82 6.42
C LYS A 331 35.35 3.35 6.39
N ASN A 332 34.25 3.95 5.93
CA ASN A 332 34.18 5.41 5.76
C ASN A 332 34.06 6.18 7.08
N GLY A 333 33.92 5.48 8.23
CA GLY A 333 33.87 6.07 9.56
C GLY A 333 32.67 6.98 9.86
N LYS A 334 31.88 7.35 8.84
CA LYS A 334 30.72 8.26 8.93
C LYS A 334 29.72 7.82 10.00
N LEU A 335 29.60 6.51 10.21
CA LEU A 335 28.66 5.90 11.15
C LEU A 335 29.33 5.23 12.37
N LEU A 336 30.67 5.25 12.50
CA LEU A 336 31.37 4.59 13.62
C LEU A 336 31.07 5.23 14.99
N GLY A 337 30.65 6.50 15.00
CA GLY A 337 30.15 7.17 16.22
C GLY A 337 28.68 6.84 16.55
N ASN A 338 27.94 6.16 15.66
CA ASN A 338 26.54 5.83 15.88
C ASN A 338 26.42 4.53 16.70
N PRO A 339 25.80 4.58 17.90
CA PRO A 339 25.72 3.41 18.77
C PRO A 339 24.93 2.26 18.13
N LEU A 340 23.93 2.55 17.29
CA LEU A 340 23.12 1.52 16.64
C LEU A 340 23.90 0.72 15.61
N LEU A 341 24.80 1.37 14.84
CA LEU A 341 25.66 0.64 13.92
C LEU A 341 26.61 -0.28 14.70
N ARG A 342 27.21 0.21 15.78
CA ARG A 342 28.08 -0.63 16.64
C ARG A 342 27.34 -1.86 17.15
N LEU A 343 26.13 -1.70 17.66
CA LEU A 343 25.30 -2.82 18.14
C LEU A 343 24.90 -3.78 17.01
N LEU A 344 24.66 -3.26 15.80
CA LEU A 344 24.41 -4.08 14.62
C LEU A 344 25.65 -4.91 14.23
N LEU A 345 26.86 -4.33 14.28
CA LEU A 345 28.10 -5.09 14.02
C LEU A 345 28.33 -6.15 15.10
N VAL A 346 28.02 -5.88 16.37
CA VAL A 346 28.02 -6.92 17.41
C VAL A 346 27.03 -8.03 17.08
N LYS A 347 25.84 -7.70 16.55
CA LYS A 347 24.85 -8.70 16.12
C LYS A 347 25.40 -9.62 15.03
N TYR A 348 26.27 -9.13 14.14
CA TYR A 348 26.89 -9.96 13.10
C TYR A 348 27.76 -11.08 13.69
N LEU A 349 28.35 -10.87 14.87
CA LEU A 349 29.17 -11.88 15.55
C LEU A 349 28.37 -13.11 15.98
N GLU A 350 27.03 -13.07 15.97
CA GLU A 350 26.20 -14.25 16.19
C GLU A 350 26.27 -15.27 15.04
N SER A 351 26.73 -14.84 13.86
CA SER A 351 26.88 -15.68 12.67
C SER A 351 28.35 -15.89 12.33
N SER A 352 28.75 -17.11 11.97
CA SER A 352 30.12 -17.40 11.54
C SER A 352 30.55 -16.57 10.33
N ALA A 353 29.65 -16.37 9.37
CA ALA A 353 29.90 -15.53 8.19
C ALA A 353 30.09 -14.05 8.58
N GLY A 354 29.40 -13.59 9.62
CA GLY A 354 29.56 -12.23 10.14
C GLY A 354 30.89 -12.05 10.86
N VAL A 355 31.35 -13.04 11.63
CA VAL A 355 32.68 -13.05 12.24
C VAL A 355 33.77 -12.99 11.18
N GLU A 356 33.70 -13.83 10.15
CA GLU A 356 34.66 -13.84 9.03
C GLU A 356 34.71 -12.49 8.32
N LEU A 357 33.55 -11.88 8.05
CA LEU A 357 33.45 -10.57 7.44
C LEU A 357 34.10 -9.49 8.30
N LEU A 358 33.75 -9.40 9.59
CA LEU A 358 34.27 -8.37 10.49
C LEU A 358 35.76 -8.56 10.81
N GLN A 359 36.25 -9.80 10.80
CA GLN A 359 37.67 -10.09 10.93
C GLN A 359 38.46 -9.67 9.69
N HIS A 360 37.92 -9.91 8.48
CA HIS A 360 38.53 -9.46 7.23
C HIS A 360 38.62 -7.94 7.16
N GLU A 361 37.58 -7.25 7.63
CA GLU A 361 37.52 -5.79 7.64
C GLU A 361 38.33 -5.14 8.78
N GLY A 362 38.95 -5.92 9.68
CA GLY A 362 39.77 -5.42 10.78
C GLY A 362 38.98 -4.86 11.97
N TRP A 363 37.64 -4.86 11.90
CA TRP A 363 36.79 -4.25 12.92
C TRP A 363 36.91 -4.94 14.28
N ILE A 364 37.09 -6.26 14.32
CA ILE A 364 37.23 -7.02 15.58
C ILE A 364 38.51 -6.60 16.32
N GLN A 365 39.61 -6.44 15.60
CA GLN A 365 40.89 -6.02 16.17
C GLN A 365 40.81 -4.60 16.72
N ASP A 366 40.21 -3.68 15.97
CA ASP A 366 39.99 -2.29 16.39
C ASP A 366 39.04 -2.23 17.61
N ALA A 367 37.98 -3.03 17.61
CA ALA A 367 37.03 -3.10 18.71
C ALA A 367 37.62 -3.71 19.99
N LEU A 368 38.64 -4.57 19.88
CA LEU A 368 39.33 -5.17 21.03
C LEU A 368 40.63 -4.45 21.41
N ASP A 369 40.95 -3.34 20.75
CA ASP A 369 42.14 -2.54 21.06
C ASP A 369 42.09 -2.09 22.54
N PRO A 370 43.10 -2.43 23.35
CA PRO A 370 43.13 -2.09 24.77
C PRO A 370 43.22 -0.58 25.07
N ASP A 371 43.69 0.24 24.12
CA ASP A 371 43.90 1.68 24.30
C ASP A 371 42.75 2.52 23.74
N ASN A 372 42.08 2.06 22.68
CA ASN A 372 41.05 2.82 21.95
C ASN A 372 39.77 2.02 21.57
N GLY A 373 39.72 0.73 21.89
CA GLY A 373 38.59 -0.15 21.60
C GLY A 373 37.55 -0.19 22.73
N TRP A 374 36.85 -1.32 22.88
CA TRP A 374 35.85 -1.60 23.92
C TRP A 374 36.48 -1.77 25.32
N ALA A 375 37.73 -1.33 25.50
CA ALA A 375 38.44 -1.42 26.77
C ALA A 375 38.12 -0.20 27.65
N PHE A 376 37.23 -0.44 28.63
CA PHE A 376 36.93 0.34 29.86
C PHE A 376 35.88 1.48 29.86
N PRO A 377 35.88 2.54 29.02
CA PRO A 377 34.85 3.59 29.09
C PRO A 377 33.47 3.17 28.53
N ASP A 378 33.44 2.49 27.39
CA ASP A 378 32.20 2.14 26.67
C ASP A 378 31.37 1.04 27.38
N ILE A 379 32.02 0.19 28.19
CA ILE A 379 31.36 -0.81 29.05
C ILE A 379 30.53 -0.13 30.15
N PHE A 380 30.98 1.02 30.65
CA PHE A 380 30.26 1.82 31.66
C PHE A 380 29.07 2.58 31.06
N GLU A 381 29.18 3.08 29.82
CA GLU A 381 28.02 3.67 29.13
C GLU A 381 26.94 2.63 28.79
N TYR A 382 27.33 1.40 28.45
CA TYR A 382 26.37 0.31 28.18
C TYR A 382 25.55 -0.07 29.42
N THR A 383 26.17 -0.01 30.60
CA THR A 383 25.49 -0.23 31.89
C THR A 383 24.65 0.97 32.33
N LEU A 384 25.01 2.20 31.96
CA LEU A 384 24.25 3.43 32.27
C LEU A 384 23.03 3.67 31.36
N LYS A 385 23.05 3.20 30.11
CA LYS A 385 21.92 3.34 29.15
C LYS A 385 20.90 2.19 29.23
N GLY A 386 21.05 1.30 30.22
CA GLY A 386 20.16 0.16 30.49
C GLY A 386 19.02 0.45 31.48
N GLU A 387 18.79 1.70 31.89
CA GLU A 387 17.60 2.15 32.64
C GLU A 387 16.52 2.75 31.74
#